data_AF-A0A814U8X5-F1
#
_entry.id   AF-A0A814U8X5-F1
#
_cell.length_a   1.000
_cell.length_b   1.000
_cell.length_c   1.000
_cell.angle_alpha   90.00
_cell.angle_beta   90.00
_cell.angle_gamma   90.00
#
_symmetry.space_group_name_H-M   'P 1'
#
loop_
_entity.id
_entity.type
_entity.pdbx_description
1 polymer ?
#
loop_
_entity_poly.entity_id
_entity_poly.type
_entity_poly.pdbx_seq_one_letter_code
_entity_poly.pdbx_strand_id
1 'polypeptide(L)'
;MLSSLPLLFIISNLFINFIVGQNVNNSRSIISKTCGCYNQGICDPYTGSCICPSGYLGRQCEQLESTTLCNNVVCKNSGACNIISPTDSTCWCLLGFHGKYCERQRAASRCNEIQCQNGAMCYEHSPAMSVFAYCLCPPGFTGRFCETEYFRCSQVGTFVDQYQCAQGSYFLCDYTNRLIVGTCPKGLRFNLNKMSCDHASSVTCPNI
;
A
#
# COMPACT_ATOMS: atom_id res chain seq x y z
N MET A 1 30.62 -30.62 -55.46
CA MET A 1 29.71 -31.31 -54.51
C MET A 1 28.54 -30.38 -54.23
N LEU A 2 27.34 -30.93 -54.06
CA LEU A 2 26.01 -30.28 -54.11
C LEU A 2 25.95 -29.00 -53.22
N SER A 3 25.57 -27.81 -53.70
CA SER A 3 24.28 -27.34 -54.31
C SER A 3 23.14 -27.18 -53.30
N SER A 4 22.80 -25.92 -53.00
CA SER A 4 21.78 -25.46 -52.05
C SER A 4 20.45 -25.05 -52.73
N LEU A 5 19.46 -24.63 -51.91
CA LEU A 5 18.15 -23.96 -52.22
C LEU A 5 16.87 -24.88 -52.27
N PRO A 6 15.65 -24.35 -51.97
CA PRO A 6 14.78 -24.93 -50.91
C PRO A 6 13.25 -25.00 -51.24
N LEU A 7 12.38 -25.00 -50.18
CA LEU A 7 10.93 -24.68 -50.07
C LEU A 7 9.88 -25.81 -49.87
N LEU A 8 9.37 -25.90 -48.63
CA LEU A 8 7.95 -25.80 -48.13
C LEU A 8 6.73 -26.55 -48.75
N PHE A 9 5.71 -26.72 -47.88
CA PHE A 9 4.30 -27.15 -48.08
C PHE A 9 4.02 -28.70 -48.12
N ILE A 10 2.88 -29.31 -47.67
CA ILE A 10 1.66 -28.89 -46.91
C ILE A 10 0.85 -30.10 -46.34
N ILE A 11 0.29 -29.95 -45.13
CA ILE A 11 -1.02 -30.42 -44.54
C ILE A 11 -1.46 -31.93 -44.44
N SER A 12 -2.01 -32.21 -43.24
CA SER A 12 -2.63 -33.37 -42.54
C SER A 12 -3.73 -34.25 -43.17
N ASN A 13 -3.96 -35.42 -42.53
CA ASN A 13 -5.27 -36.01 -42.08
C ASN A 13 -5.01 -37.34 -41.30
N LEU A 14 -5.91 -38.02 -40.59
CA LEU A 14 -6.81 -37.78 -39.41
C LEU A 14 -7.61 -39.12 -39.20
N PHE A 15 -8.05 -39.47 -37.98
CA PHE A 15 -9.03 -40.55 -37.61
C PHE A 15 -8.62 -42.07 -37.68
N ILE A 16 -9.19 -43.04 -36.94
CA ILE A 16 -9.67 -43.13 -35.52
C ILE A 16 -9.85 -44.63 -35.07
N ASN A 17 -9.50 -44.94 -33.80
CA ASN A 17 -9.91 -46.02 -32.85
C ASN A 17 -10.40 -47.46 -33.19
N PHE A 18 -10.05 -48.38 -32.25
CA PHE A 18 -10.73 -49.62 -31.79
C PHE A 18 -10.56 -50.92 -32.63
N ILE A 19 -10.72 -52.17 -32.10
CA ILE A 19 -11.18 -52.65 -30.75
C ILE A 19 -10.38 -53.86 -30.16
N VAL A 20 -10.96 -54.55 -29.17
CA VAL A 20 -10.44 -55.53 -28.16
C VAL A 20 -10.36 -57.02 -28.59
N GLY A 21 -9.42 -57.77 -27.99
CA GLY A 21 -9.50 -59.23 -27.75
C GLY A 21 -8.55 -59.69 -26.62
N GLN A 22 -9.04 -60.25 -25.51
CA GLN A 22 -8.26 -60.54 -24.28
C GLN A 22 -7.80 -62.00 -24.10
N ASN A 23 -6.83 -62.15 -23.16
CA ASN A 23 -6.37 -63.33 -22.37
C ASN A 23 -5.13 -64.09 -22.94
N VAL A 24 -4.31 -64.81 -22.16
CA VAL A 24 -4.43 -65.29 -20.75
C VAL A 24 -3.14 -65.06 -19.91
N ASN A 25 -3.30 -64.88 -18.59
CA ASN A 25 -2.36 -64.94 -17.45
C ASN A 25 -0.92 -65.48 -17.63
N ASN A 26 0.09 -64.73 -17.12
CA ASN A 26 0.90 -65.19 -15.96
C ASN A 26 1.66 -64.05 -15.24
N SER A 27 1.47 -63.93 -13.92
CA SER A 27 2.36 -63.32 -12.90
C SER A 27 3.22 -62.08 -13.23
N ARG A 28 2.71 -60.90 -12.89
CA ARG A 28 3.20 -60.07 -11.75
C ARG A 28 2.29 -58.86 -11.56
N SER A 29 1.61 -58.80 -10.41
CA SER A 29 0.85 -57.61 -10.01
C SER A 29 1.83 -56.52 -9.53
N ILE A 30 2.39 -55.75 -10.47
CA ILE A 30 3.00 -54.46 -10.15
C ILE A 30 1.87 -53.43 -10.21
N ILE A 31 1.13 -53.33 -9.11
CA ILE A 31 0.24 -52.18 -8.90
C ILE A 31 1.15 -50.96 -8.84
N SER A 32 1.15 -50.17 -9.91
CA SER A 32 1.67 -48.80 -9.85
C SER A 32 0.78 -48.03 -8.88
N LYS A 33 1.17 -48.01 -7.61
CA LYS A 33 0.49 -47.27 -6.54
C LYS A 33 0.82 -45.80 -6.75
N THR A 34 0.11 -45.17 -7.69
CA THR A 34 0.22 -43.74 -8.01
C THR A 34 -0.15 -42.93 -6.78
N CYS A 35 0.86 -42.54 -6.02
CA CYS A 35 0.67 -41.73 -4.82
C CYS A 35 0.38 -40.29 -5.25
N GLY A 36 -0.89 -39.88 -5.11
CA GLY A 36 -1.32 -38.52 -5.43
C GLY A 36 -0.87 -37.55 -4.34
N CYS A 37 0.40 -37.16 -4.34
CA CYS A 37 0.95 -36.17 -3.42
C CYS A 37 0.70 -34.74 -3.96
N TYR A 38 0.08 -33.90 -3.16
CA TYR A 38 -0.12 -32.48 -3.42
C TYR A 38 1.12 -31.67 -2.99
N ASN A 39 1.14 -30.38 -3.34
CA ASN A 39 2.11 -29.40 -2.82
C ASN A 39 3.59 -29.82 -2.94
N GLN A 40 3.95 -30.51 -4.03
CA GLN A 40 5.31 -31.01 -4.32
C GLN A 40 5.80 -32.11 -3.35
N GLY A 41 4.89 -32.81 -2.67
CA GLY A 41 5.21 -34.01 -1.88
C GLY A 41 5.85 -35.13 -2.72
N ILE A 42 6.85 -35.79 -2.16
CA ILE A 42 7.60 -36.87 -2.82
C ILE A 42 6.98 -38.21 -2.45
N CYS A 43 6.65 -39.04 -3.43
CA CYS A 43 6.20 -40.42 -3.19
C CYS A 43 7.36 -41.30 -2.74
N ASP A 44 7.25 -41.94 -1.57
CA ASP A 44 8.10 -43.08 -1.21
C ASP A 44 7.66 -44.32 -2.03
N PRO A 45 8.50 -44.87 -2.92
CA PRO A 45 8.14 -45.98 -3.79
C PRO A 45 7.99 -47.32 -3.04
N TYR A 46 8.46 -47.44 -1.79
CA TYR A 46 8.41 -48.67 -1.00
C TYR A 46 7.17 -48.74 -0.12
N THR A 47 6.82 -47.64 0.56
CA THR A 47 5.58 -47.58 1.38
C THR A 47 4.37 -47.07 0.60
N GLY A 48 4.58 -46.30 -0.48
CA GLY A 48 3.55 -45.58 -1.20
C GLY A 48 2.87 -44.52 -0.32
N SER A 49 3.67 -43.81 0.48
CA SER A 49 3.27 -42.68 1.33
C SER A 49 3.89 -41.39 0.79
N CYS A 50 3.27 -40.24 1.04
CA CYS A 50 3.85 -38.95 0.68
C CYS A 50 4.82 -38.45 1.77
N ILE A 51 6.03 -38.08 1.37
CA ILE A 51 6.98 -37.29 2.15
C ILE A 51 6.71 -35.83 1.84
N CYS A 52 6.25 -35.07 2.84
CA CYS A 52 5.83 -33.69 2.65
C CYS A 52 6.99 -32.70 2.79
N PRO A 53 7.08 -31.68 1.92
CA PRO A 53 8.02 -30.57 2.12
C PRO A 53 7.60 -29.73 3.33
N SER A 54 8.57 -29.02 3.92
CA SER A 54 8.37 -28.16 5.10
C SER A 54 7.19 -27.21 4.91
N GLY A 55 6.32 -27.12 5.93
CA GLY A 55 5.10 -26.32 5.85
C GLY A 55 3.87 -27.08 5.34
N TYR A 56 3.96 -28.39 5.06
CA TYR A 56 2.84 -29.23 4.65
C TYR A 56 2.74 -30.54 5.44
N LEU A 57 1.49 -30.95 5.73
CA LEU A 57 1.11 -32.15 6.47
C LEU A 57 -0.08 -32.85 5.78
N GLY A 58 -0.54 -33.95 6.36
CA GLY A 58 -1.61 -34.79 5.81
C GLY A 58 -1.06 -35.99 5.04
N ARG A 59 -1.93 -36.94 4.69
CA ARG A 59 -1.50 -38.22 4.07
C ARG A 59 -1.01 -38.04 2.62
N GLN A 60 -1.41 -36.95 1.99
CA GLN A 60 -1.11 -36.56 0.63
C GLN A 60 -0.46 -35.16 0.58
N CYS A 61 0.03 -34.63 1.70
CA CYS A 61 0.55 -33.27 1.83
C CYS A 61 -0.48 -32.19 1.47
N GLU A 62 -1.76 -32.50 1.68
CA GLU A 62 -2.92 -31.68 1.34
C GLU A 62 -3.17 -30.54 2.34
N GLN A 63 -2.60 -30.63 3.55
CA GLN A 63 -2.75 -29.65 4.62
C GLN A 63 -1.51 -28.76 4.68
N LEU A 64 -1.70 -27.47 4.94
CA LEU A 64 -0.60 -26.61 5.37
C LEU A 64 -0.32 -26.87 6.87
N GLU A 65 0.95 -26.88 7.27
CA GLU A 65 1.42 -26.86 8.66
C GLU A 65 1.21 -25.48 9.31
N SER A 66 0.05 -24.89 9.04
CA SER A 66 -0.26 -23.48 9.35
C SER A 66 -0.39 -23.26 10.85
N THR A 67 -0.83 -24.26 11.62
CA THR A 67 -1.02 -24.13 13.08
C THR A 67 0.27 -23.83 13.84
N THR A 68 1.43 -24.28 13.38
CA THR A 68 2.70 -24.15 14.13
C THR A 68 3.23 -22.71 14.19
N LEU A 69 3.02 -21.89 13.15
CA LEU A 69 3.53 -20.52 13.10
C LEU A 69 2.93 -19.64 14.21
N CYS A 70 1.61 -19.69 14.40
CA CYS A 70 0.94 -18.93 15.45
C CYS A 70 1.12 -19.52 16.86
N ASN A 71 1.45 -20.81 17.01
CA ASN A 71 1.70 -21.42 18.33
C ASN A 71 2.87 -20.74 19.09
N ASN A 72 3.86 -20.23 18.36
CA ASN A 72 5.03 -19.55 18.93
C ASN A 72 4.94 -18.01 18.92
N VAL A 73 3.85 -17.43 18.41
CA VAL A 73 3.68 -15.98 18.27
C VAL A 73 2.63 -15.46 19.26
N VAL A 74 3.11 -14.87 20.34
CA VAL A 74 2.26 -14.29 21.39
C VAL A 74 1.98 -12.80 21.10
N CYS A 75 0.87 -12.53 20.42
CA CYS A 75 0.37 -11.17 20.25
C CYS A 75 -0.11 -10.59 21.60
N LYS A 76 0.38 -9.40 21.96
CA LYS A 76 -0.01 -8.64 23.15
C LYS A 76 -1.29 -7.84 22.90
N ASN A 77 -1.85 -7.28 23.97
CA ASN A 77 -2.96 -6.33 23.93
C ASN A 77 -4.17 -6.80 23.10
N SER A 78 -4.50 -8.09 23.24
CA SER A 78 -5.58 -8.79 22.53
C SER A 78 -5.49 -8.73 21.00
N GLY A 79 -4.28 -8.55 20.45
CA GLY A 79 -4.04 -8.76 19.02
C GLY A 79 -4.20 -10.22 18.61
N ALA A 80 -4.58 -10.45 17.35
CA ALA A 80 -4.76 -11.80 16.79
C ALA A 80 -3.55 -12.18 15.91
N CYS A 81 -3.05 -13.41 16.03
CA CYS A 81 -2.03 -13.90 15.11
C CYS A 81 -2.65 -14.19 13.73
N ASN A 82 -1.98 -13.75 12.67
CA ASN A 82 -2.39 -13.93 11.29
C ASN A 82 -1.21 -14.46 10.46
N ILE A 83 -1.46 -15.45 9.61
CA ILE A 83 -0.42 -16.12 8.82
C ILE A 83 -0.44 -15.54 7.42
N ILE A 84 0.69 -14.96 7.03
CA ILE A 84 0.82 -14.19 5.77
C ILE A 84 1.56 -14.99 4.69
N SER A 85 2.30 -16.03 5.07
CA SER A 85 2.88 -17.01 4.13
C SER A 85 3.13 -18.37 4.82
N PRO A 86 3.47 -19.44 4.09
CA PRO A 86 3.81 -20.74 4.68
C PRO A 86 4.99 -20.73 5.66
N THR A 87 5.77 -19.64 5.72
CA THR A 87 6.93 -19.49 6.61
C THR A 87 6.88 -18.22 7.47
N ASP A 88 5.83 -17.39 7.37
CA ASP A 88 5.80 -16.08 8.01
C ASP A 88 4.41 -15.72 8.57
N SER A 89 4.40 -15.03 9.71
CA SER A 89 3.21 -14.68 10.48
C SER A 89 3.39 -13.34 11.19
N THR A 90 2.29 -12.63 11.39
CA THR A 90 2.24 -11.28 11.94
C THR A 90 1.09 -11.14 12.94
N CYS A 91 1.15 -10.15 13.81
CA CYS A 91 0.05 -9.83 14.71
C CYS A 91 -0.84 -8.73 14.10
N TRP A 92 -2.13 -9.02 13.96
CA TRP A 92 -3.17 -8.01 13.76
C TRP A 92 -3.49 -7.32 15.08
N CYS A 93 -3.10 -6.05 15.20
CA CYS A 93 -3.29 -5.27 16.41
C CYS A 93 -4.67 -4.62 16.47
N LEU A 94 -5.27 -4.59 17.66
CA LEU A 94 -6.45 -3.78 17.92
C LEU A 94 -6.13 -2.28 17.82
N LEU A 95 -7.18 -1.47 17.63
CA LEU A 95 -7.08 -0.01 17.64
C LEU A 95 -6.40 0.46 18.93
N GLY A 96 -5.43 1.37 18.80
CA GLY A 96 -4.62 1.84 19.92
C GLY A 96 -3.38 1.00 20.21
N PHE A 97 -3.04 -0.02 19.41
CA PHE A 97 -1.81 -0.81 19.59
C PHE A 97 -1.01 -0.99 18.29
N HIS A 98 0.31 -1.18 18.41
CA HIS A 98 1.25 -1.42 17.31
C HIS A 98 2.53 -2.13 17.78
N GLY A 99 3.46 -2.39 16.87
CA GLY A 99 4.66 -3.21 17.11
C GLY A 99 4.52 -4.62 16.54
N LYS A 100 5.64 -5.36 16.45
CA LYS A 100 5.66 -6.70 15.80
C LYS A 100 4.71 -7.68 16.49
N TYR A 101 4.57 -7.55 17.80
CA TYR A 101 3.71 -8.39 18.64
C TYR A 101 2.60 -7.55 19.30
N CYS A 102 2.22 -6.41 18.71
CA CYS A 102 1.28 -5.45 19.29
C CYS A 102 1.68 -4.97 20.70
N GLU A 103 2.98 -5.02 21.02
CA GLU A 103 3.50 -4.79 22.36
C GLU A 103 3.49 -3.32 22.80
N ARG A 104 3.27 -2.41 21.86
CA ARG A 104 3.31 -0.96 22.07
C ARG A 104 1.90 -0.39 22.02
N GLN A 105 1.54 0.40 23.01
CA GLN A 105 0.33 1.20 22.95
C GLN A 105 0.61 2.43 22.06
N ARG A 106 -0.22 2.60 21.02
CA ARG A 106 -0.28 3.83 20.25
C ARG A 106 -0.74 4.92 21.23
N ALA A 107 -0.02 6.02 21.31
CA ALA A 107 -0.39 7.12 22.20
C ALA A 107 -1.85 7.55 21.95
N ALA A 108 -2.51 8.06 22.98
CA ALA A 108 -3.74 8.82 22.78
C ALA A 108 -3.48 9.92 21.74
N SER A 109 -4.51 10.30 20.99
CA SER A 109 -4.40 11.30 19.92
C SER A 109 -3.59 12.51 20.39
N ARG A 110 -2.45 12.76 19.74
CA ARG A 110 -1.61 13.95 19.92
C ARG A 110 -2.42 15.24 19.69
N CYS A 111 -3.47 15.18 18.88
CA CYS A 111 -4.40 16.30 18.74
C CYS A 111 -5.20 16.62 20.02
N ASN A 112 -5.35 15.69 20.98
CA ASN A 112 -5.90 16.02 22.29
C ASN A 112 -4.94 16.87 23.14
N GLU A 113 -3.63 16.82 22.85
CA GLU A 113 -2.58 17.62 23.51
C GLU A 113 -2.39 19.00 22.83
N ILE A 114 -3.06 19.26 21.70
CA ILE A 114 -2.85 20.43 20.84
C ILE A 114 -4.16 21.18 20.60
N GLN A 115 -4.26 22.39 21.13
CA GLN A 115 -5.41 23.29 20.87
C GLN A 115 -5.12 24.20 19.68
N CYS A 116 -5.51 23.77 18.49
CA CYS A 116 -5.49 24.60 17.29
C CYS A 116 -6.54 25.72 17.38
N GLN A 117 -6.15 26.95 17.07
CA GLN A 117 -6.97 28.17 17.20
C GLN A 117 -7.59 28.59 15.86
N ASN A 118 -8.48 29.58 15.90
CA ASN A 118 -9.03 30.27 14.72
C ASN A 118 -9.70 29.34 13.67
N GLY A 119 -10.23 28.19 14.10
CA GLY A 119 -10.85 27.20 13.20
C GLY A 119 -9.87 26.29 12.47
N ALA A 120 -8.59 26.31 12.84
CA ALA A 120 -7.59 25.38 12.30
C ALA A 120 -7.88 23.91 12.68
N MET A 121 -7.62 23.01 11.74
CA MET A 121 -7.77 21.57 11.94
C MET A 121 -6.46 20.95 12.41
N CYS A 122 -6.52 20.08 13.42
CA CYS A 122 -5.35 19.32 13.85
C CYS A 122 -5.18 18.05 13.00
N TYR A 123 -3.94 17.76 12.61
CA TYR A 123 -3.57 16.56 11.86
C TYR A 123 -2.48 15.78 12.59
N GLU A 124 -2.61 14.45 12.59
CA GLU A 124 -1.60 13.54 13.11
C GLU A 124 -0.80 12.92 11.98
N HIS A 125 0.52 12.89 12.16
CA HIS A 125 1.42 12.10 11.35
C HIS A 125 1.98 10.97 12.23
N SER A 126 1.67 9.72 11.88
CA SER A 126 2.14 8.53 12.60
C SER A 126 3.08 7.67 11.73
N PRO A 127 4.34 8.07 11.51
CA PRO A 127 5.36 7.18 11.01
C PRO A 127 5.57 6.00 11.97
N ALA A 128 6.15 4.89 11.49
CA ALA A 128 6.19 3.61 12.23
C ALA A 128 6.89 3.66 13.61
N MET A 129 7.69 4.71 13.89
CA MET A 129 8.49 4.86 15.12
C MET A 129 8.14 6.09 15.98
N SER A 130 7.26 6.99 15.53
CA SER A 130 6.87 8.17 16.30
C SER A 130 5.49 8.67 15.90
N VAL A 131 4.85 9.47 16.76
CA VAL A 131 3.60 10.17 16.43
C VAL A 131 3.77 11.63 16.82
N PHE A 132 3.60 12.52 15.86
CA PHE A 132 3.53 13.97 16.06
C PHE A 132 2.24 14.52 15.45
N ALA A 133 1.79 15.66 15.94
CA ALA A 133 0.65 16.37 15.39
C ALA A 133 0.98 17.85 15.18
N TYR A 134 0.25 18.47 14.26
CA TYR A 134 0.40 19.86 13.87
C TYR A 134 -0.95 20.44 13.44
N CYS A 135 -1.10 21.76 13.54
CA CYS A 135 -2.29 22.45 13.07
C CYS A 135 -2.13 22.82 11.58
N LEU A 136 -3.14 22.56 10.76
CA LEU A 136 -3.27 23.20 9.45
C LEU A 136 -4.01 24.52 9.61
N CYS A 137 -3.28 25.61 9.45
CA CYS A 137 -3.82 26.95 9.62
C CYS A 137 -4.74 27.34 8.45
N PRO A 138 -5.89 27.97 8.74
CA PRO A 138 -6.73 28.55 7.70
C PRO A 138 -6.03 29.77 7.06
N PRO A 139 -6.49 30.20 5.87
CA PRO A 139 -5.93 31.35 5.18
C PRO A 139 -5.93 32.61 6.06
N GLY A 140 -4.82 33.36 6.03
CA GLY A 140 -4.62 34.54 6.87
C GLY A 140 -4.11 34.26 8.30
N PHE A 141 -3.96 33.00 8.71
CA PHE A 141 -3.45 32.62 10.02
C PHE A 141 -2.12 31.84 9.97
N THR A 142 -1.29 32.05 10.99
CA THR A 142 0.04 31.42 11.14
C THR A 142 0.37 31.17 12.61
N GLY A 143 1.52 30.57 12.89
CA GLY A 143 1.96 30.13 14.22
C GLY A 143 1.83 28.62 14.42
N ARG A 144 2.32 28.11 15.56
CA ARG A 144 2.36 26.65 15.83
C ARG A 144 0.95 26.08 16.05
N PHE A 145 0.07 26.91 16.59
CA PHE A 145 -1.32 26.61 16.94
C PHE A 145 -2.29 27.45 16.11
N CYS A 146 -1.81 28.12 15.06
CA CYS A 146 -2.56 29.05 14.21
C CYS A 146 -3.13 30.27 14.97
N GLU A 147 -2.41 30.68 16.01
CA GLU A 147 -2.73 31.74 16.97
C GLU A 147 -2.61 33.16 16.41
N THR A 148 -1.85 33.36 15.33
CA THR A 148 -1.53 34.68 14.78
C THR A 148 -2.34 34.97 13.51
N GLU A 149 -3.29 35.92 13.55
CA GLU A 149 -3.88 36.53 12.35
C GLU A 149 -2.81 37.46 11.72
N TYR A 150 -2.38 37.17 10.49
CA TYR A 150 -1.43 38.00 9.75
C TYR A 150 -2.06 38.74 8.57
N PHE A 151 -3.23 38.28 8.11
CA PHE A 151 -3.96 38.92 7.02
C PHE A 151 -5.47 38.83 7.28
N ARG A 152 -6.15 39.97 7.10
CA ARG A 152 -7.60 40.06 7.07
C ARG A 152 -8.04 41.06 6.01
N CYS A 153 -9.24 40.89 5.46
CA CYS A 153 -9.79 41.84 4.51
C CYS A 153 -10.08 43.18 5.19
N SER A 154 -9.32 44.21 4.81
CA SER A 154 -9.52 45.61 5.21
C SER A 154 -10.13 46.46 4.10
N GLN A 155 -9.99 46.03 2.84
CA GLN A 155 -10.55 46.66 1.64
C GLN A 155 -10.70 45.61 0.53
N VAL A 156 -11.56 45.90 -0.45
CA VAL A 156 -11.75 45.06 -1.65
C VAL A 156 -10.48 45.08 -2.50
N GLY A 157 -10.04 43.92 -2.98
CA GLY A 157 -8.86 43.83 -3.85
C GLY A 157 -8.16 42.48 -3.85
N THR A 158 -7.00 42.43 -4.49
CA THR A 158 -6.14 41.25 -4.58
C THR A 158 -4.80 41.52 -3.89
N PHE A 159 -4.34 40.57 -3.08
CA PHE A 159 -3.15 40.70 -2.24
C PHE A 159 -2.29 39.44 -2.35
N VAL A 160 -0.97 39.56 -2.22
CA VAL A 160 -0.10 38.38 -2.15
C VAL A 160 -0.18 37.77 -0.75
N ASP A 161 -0.33 36.45 -0.69
CA ASP A 161 -0.20 35.69 0.56
C ASP A 161 1.28 35.67 0.97
N GLN A 162 1.66 36.46 1.97
CA GLN A 162 3.07 36.60 2.35
C GLN A 162 3.71 35.29 2.83
N TYR A 163 2.95 34.33 3.37
CA TYR A 163 3.50 33.06 3.86
C TYR A 163 3.43 31.94 2.80
N GLN A 164 2.54 32.03 1.81
CA GLN A 164 2.37 31.00 0.76
C GLN A 164 2.62 31.54 -0.67
N CYS A 165 3.25 32.71 -0.82
CA CYS A 165 3.59 33.30 -2.12
C CYS A 165 4.48 32.39 -2.97
N ALA A 166 5.41 31.66 -2.35
CA ALA A 166 6.31 30.75 -3.06
C ALA A 166 5.56 29.56 -3.71
N GLN A 167 4.43 29.16 -3.11
CA GLN A 167 3.47 28.16 -3.56
C GLN A 167 2.45 28.73 -4.57
N GLY A 168 2.51 30.04 -4.85
CA GLY A 168 1.60 30.73 -5.77
C GLY A 168 0.24 31.11 -5.16
N SER A 169 0.12 31.11 -3.82
CA SER A 169 -1.09 31.57 -3.12
C SER A 169 -1.24 33.09 -3.20
N TYR A 170 -2.48 33.56 -3.28
CA TYR A 170 -2.85 34.96 -3.17
C TYR A 170 -4.28 35.09 -2.62
N PHE A 171 -4.60 36.26 -2.08
CA PHE A 171 -5.88 36.57 -1.48
C PHE A 171 -6.72 37.48 -2.36
N LEU A 172 -8.02 37.22 -2.37
CA LEU A 172 -9.07 38.01 -2.99
C LEU A 172 -10.04 38.40 -1.88
N CYS A 173 -10.18 39.70 -1.64
CA CYS A 173 -11.18 40.23 -0.70
C CYS A 173 -12.36 40.79 -1.50
N ASP A 174 -13.55 40.23 -1.29
CA ASP A 174 -14.77 40.71 -1.94
C ASP A 174 -15.42 41.89 -1.20
N TYR A 175 -16.51 42.41 -1.77
CA TYR A 175 -17.29 43.53 -1.22
C TYR A 175 -18.02 43.22 0.10
N THR A 176 -18.00 41.96 0.56
CA THR A 176 -18.53 41.54 1.88
C THR A 176 -17.42 41.34 2.92
N ASN A 177 -16.18 41.74 2.60
CA ASN A 177 -14.96 41.46 3.37
C ASN A 177 -14.67 39.95 3.53
N ARG A 178 -15.20 39.11 2.64
CA ARG A 178 -14.90 37.68 2.66
C ARG A 178 -13.54 37.43 2.02
N LEU A 179 -12.70 36.69 2.74
CA LEU A 179 -11.43 36.19 2.23
C LEU A 179 -11.66 34.97 1.32
N ILE A 180 -11.16 35.06 0.10
CA ILE A 180 -11.10 33.98 -0.88
C ILE A 180 -9.62 33.74 -1.22
N VAL A 181 -9.18 32.49 -1.28
CA VAL A 181 -7.82 32.13 -1.71
C VAL A 181 -7.82 31.79 -3.18
N GLY A 182 -6.96 32.46 -3.94
CA GLY A 182 -6.57 32.07 -5.28
C GLY A 182 -5.22 31.36 -5.26
N THR A 183 -5.02 30.44 -6.21
CA THR A 183 -3.74 29.76 -6.41
C THR A 183 -3.32 29.83 -7.87
N CYS A 184 -2.06 30.13 -8.12
CA CYS A 184 -1.48 30.07 -9.45
C CYS A 184 -1.16 28.62 -9.88
N PRO A 185 -1.11 28.34 -11.19
CA PRO A 185 -0.59 27.07 -11.70
C PRO A 185 0.83 26.78 -11.19
N LYS A 186 1.16 25.49 -11.03
CA LYS A 186 2.44 25.03 -10.46
C LYS A 186 3.64 25.69 -11.14
N GLY A 187 4.48 26.37 -10.36
CA GLY A 187 5.69 27.07 -10.82
C GLY A 187 5.48 28.54 -11.19
N LEU A 188 4.25 29.04 -11.20
CA LEU A 188 3.92 30.46 -11.34
C LEU A 188 3.59 31.08 -9.97
N ARG A 189 3.72 32.40 -9.87
CA ARG A 189 3.38 33.20 -8.69
C ARG A 189 2.48 34.36 -9.09
N PHE A 190 1.67 34.87 -8.17
CA PHE A 190 0.79 36.00 -8.47
C PHE A 190 1.57 37.32 -8.54
N ASN A 191 1.54 37.97 -9.69
CA ASN A 191 2.20 39.26 -9.93
C ASN A 191 1.20 40.40 -9.73
N LEU A 192 1.30 41.14 -8.61
CA LEU A 192 0.42 42.27 -8.30
C LEU A 192 0.46 43.38 -9.36
N ASN A 193 1.62 43.64 -9.97
CA ASN A 193 1.77 44.69 -10.98
C ASN A 193 1.06 44.33 -12.31
N LYS A 194 0.94 43.03 -12.61
CA LYS A 194 0.26 42.52 -13.82
C LYS A 194 -1.14 41.94 -13.53
N MET A 195 -1.56 41.90 -12.27
CA MET A 195 -2.79 41.24 -11.79
C MET A 195 -3.00 39.82 -12.36
N SER A 196 -1.92 39.06 -12.51
CA SER A 196 -1.92 37.75 -13.18
C SER A 196 -0.82 36.83 -12.65
N CYS A 197 -0.96 35.52 -12.90
CA CYS A 197 0.09 34.54 -12.61
C CYS A 197 1.24 34.65 -13.61
N ASP A 198 2.46 34.84 -13.10
CA ASP A 198 3.66 35.06 -13.90
C ASP A 198 4.82 34.18 -13.38
N HIS A 199 5.92 34.12 -14.11
CA HIS A 199 7.10 33.36 -13.72
C HIS A 199 7.69 33.87 -12.41
N ALA A 200 8.15 32.95 -11.56
CA ALA A 200 8.73 33.25 -10.25
C ALA A 200 9.91 34.24 -10.26
N SER A 201 10.60 34.40 -11.39
CA SER A 201 11.68 35.38 -11.61
C SER A 201 11.18 36.84 -11.73
N SER A 202 9.90 37.05 -12.01
CA SER A 202 9.27 38.37 -12.14
C SER A 202 8.45 38.79 -10.90
N VAL A 203 8.41 37.93 -9.88
CA VAL A 203 7.59 38.10 -8.67
C VAL A 203 8.43 37.95 -7.42
N THR A 204 8.65 39.07 -6.73
CA THR A 204 9.25 39.10 -5.39
C THR A 204 8.19 38.76 -4.36
N CYS A 205 8.41 37.69 -3.58
CA CYS A 205 7.60 37.39 -2.42
C CYS A 205 8.05 38.24 -1.22
N PRO A 206 7.16 38.94 -0.52
CA PRO A 206 7.51 39.59 0.75
C PRO A 206 7.82 38.53 1.81
N ASN A 207 8.91 38.71 2.55
CA ASN A 207 9.40 37.84 3.63
C ASN A 207 9.62 36.37 3.25
N ILE A 208 10.77 36.10 2.60
CA ILE A 208 11.46 34.80 2.63
C ILE A 208 12.56 34.88 3.68
#